data_AF-A0A533SHR2-F1
#
_entry.id   AF-A0A533SHR2-F1
#
_cell.length_a   1.000
_cell.length_b   1.000
_cell.length_c   1.000
_cell.angle_alpha   90.00
_cell.angle_beta   90.00
_cell.angle_gamma   90.00
#
_symmetry.space_group_name_H-M   'P 1'
#
loop_
_entity.id
_entity.type
_entity.pdbx_description
1 polymer ?
#
loop_
_entity_poly.entity_id
_entity_poly.type
_entity_poly.pdbx_seq_one_letter_code
_entity_poly.pdbx_strand_id
1 'polypeptide(L)'
;MKRAILIAGLLGLLLAACAPVNLDTAMPSFETGVDPEAWAQIPAGEFYSGQHDEVQSTGDYEIMVTNVTAAQYAAFLNAALTQGAVQVEEDRISGYYPGDEFHGYKHEERIDPANFIYIPLDDPSQRIQFDGTTFTVQ
;
A
#
# COMPACT_ATOMS: atom_id res chain seq x y z
N MET A 1 1.69 -15.18 -51.53
CA MET A 1 2.17 -16.23 -50.60
C MET A 1 3.17 -15.70 -49.56
N LYS A 2 4.35 -15.19 -49.93
CA LYS A 2 5.35 -14.67 -48.95
C LYS A 2 4.83 -13.56 -48.01
N ARG A 3 4.05 -12.60 -48.54
CA ARG A 3 3.42 -11.52 -47.74
C ARG A 3 2.35 -12.02 -46.76
N ALA A 4 1.57 -13.03 -47.16
CA ALA A 4 0.54 -13.61 -46.29
C ALA A 4 1.16 -14.39 -45.12
N ILE A 5 2.30 -15.07 -45.36
CA ILE A 5 3.06 -15.76 -44.31
C ILE A 5 3.63 -14.75 -43.30
N LEU A 6 4.17 -13.63 -43.77
CA LEU A 6 4.69 -12.57 -42.89
C LEU A 6 3.59 -11.92 -42.04
N ILE A 7 2.42 -11.64 -42.63
CA ILE A 7 1.29 -11.06 -41.90
C ILE A 7 0.74 -12.06 -40.88
N ALA A 8 0.61 -13.34 -41.24
CA ALA A 8 0.18 -14.39 -40.31
C ALA A 8 1.17 -14.57 -39.15
N GLY A 9 2.48 -14.51 -39.42
CA GLY A 9 3.52 -14.56 -38.39
C GLY A 9 3.49 -13.36 -37.46
N LEU A 10 3.32 -12.15 -38.00
CA LEU A 10 3.19 -10.93 -37.19
C LEU A 10 1.93 -10.94 -36.32
N LEU A 11 0.80 -11.40 -36.88
CA LEU A 11 -0.45 -11.53 -36.13
C LEU A 11 -0.33 -12.56 -34.99
N GLY A 12 0.38 -13.67 -35.24
CA GLY A 12 0.70 -14.67 -34.21
C GLY A 12 1.57 -14.11 -33.08
N LEU A 13 2.57 -13.28 -33.40
CA LEU A 13 3.40 -12.60 -32.41
C LEU A 13 2.62 -11.58 -31.58
N LEU A 14 1.72 -10.81 -32.22
CA LEU A 14 0.86 -9.85 -31.52
C LEU A 14 -0.15 -10.53 -30.59
N LEU A 15 -0.65 -11.72 -30.95
CA LEU A 15 -1.54 -12.52 -30.10
C LEU A 15 -0.80 -13.15 -28.91
N ALA A 16 0.45 -13.57 -29.08
CA ALA A 16 1.27 -14.12 -28.01
C ALA A 16 1.68 -13.07 -26.95
N ALA A 17 1.67 -11.78 -27.30
CA ALA A 17 1.92 -10.68 -26.37
C ALA A 17 0.76 -10.41 -25.40
N CYS A 18 -0.41 -11.03 -25.59
CA CYS A 18 -1.59 -10.90 -24.71
C CYS A 18 -1.67 -11.99 -23.63
N ALA A 19 -0.58 -12.71 -23.34
CA ALA A 19 -0.59 -13.68 -22.25
C ALA A 19 -0.88 -12.99 -20.90
N PRO A 20 -1.75 -13.54 -20.05
CA PRO A 20 -2.01 -12.98 -18.73
C PRO A 20 -0.73 -12.96 -17.90
N VAL A 21 -0.51 -11.89 -17.15
CA VAL A 21 0.64 -11.79 -16.23
C VAL A 21 0.50 -12.85 -15.14
N ASN A 22 1.58 -13.59 -14.87
CA ASN A 22 1.62 -14.49 -13.73
C ASN A 22 1.89 -13.69 -12.46
N LEU A 23 0.83 -13.39 -11.69
CA LEU A 23 0.90 -12.63 -10.44
C LEU A 23 1.56 -13.42 -9.30
N ASP A 24 1.68 -14.74 -9.43
CA ASP A 24 2.32 -15.63 -8.45
C ASP A 24 3.84 -15.69 -8.60
N THR A 25 4.40 -15.04 -9.62
CA THR A 25 5.86 -15.00 -9.82
C THR A 25 6.52 -14.27 -8.66
N ALA A 26 7.47 -14.92 -7.99
CA ALA A 26 8.27 -14.30 -6.93
C ALA A 26 8.90 -13.00 -7.44
N MET A 27 8.72 -11.92 -6.68
CA MET A 27 9.29 -10.63 -7.03
C MET A 27 10.81 -10.67 -6.80
N PRO A 28 11.63 -10.14 -7.73
CA PRO A 28 13.05 -10.02 -7.49
C PRO A 28 13.29 -9.07 -6.30
N SER A 29 14.10 -9.52 -5.34
CA SER A 29 14.59 -8.68 -4.25
C SER A 29 15.87 -7.95 -4.68
N PHE A 30 15.97 -6.66 -4.33
CA PHE A 30 17.16 -5.85 -4.59
C PHE A 30 17.69 -5.27 -3.29
N GLU A 31 19.00 -5.40 -3.07
CA GLU A 31 19.70 -4.68 -2.01
C GLU A 31 19.89 -3.23 -2.43
N THR A 32 19.04 -2.35 -1.91
CA THR A 32 19.06 -0.92 -2.23
C THR A 32 20.08 -0.15 -1.38
N GLY A 33 20.55 -0.75 -0.27
CA GLY A 33 21.35 -0.07 0.74
C GLY A 33 20.57 0.92 1.60
N VAL A 34 19.24 0.97 1.45
CA VAL A 34 18.34 1.81 2.25
C VAL A 34 17.90 1.04 3.49
N ASP A 35 17.96 1.69 4.66
CA ASP A 35 17.46 1.15 5.91
C ASP A 35 15.94 1.40 6.02
N PRO A 36 15.10 0.34 6.01
CA PRO A 36 13.65 0.49 6.09
C PRO A 36 13.16 0.86 7.50
N GLU A 37 14.02 0.79 8.52
CA GLU A 37 13.71 1.21 9.89
C GLU A 37 14.20 2.62 10.20
N ALA A 38 14.78 3.33 9.20
CA ALA A 38 15.32 4.66 9.41
C ALA A 38 14.21 5.72 9.58
N TRP A 39 14.40 6.58 10.58
CA TRP A 39 13.57 7.75 10.85
C TRP A 39 14.39 9.03 10.68
N ALA A 40 13.78 10.04 10.06
CA ALA A 40 14.34 11.38 9.93
C ALA A 40 13.70 12.29 10.97
N GLN A 41 14.55 13.07 11.65
CA GLN A 41 14.15 14.11 12.60
C GLN A 41 13.82 15.39 11.84
N ILE A 42 12.59 15.87 11.97
CA ILE A 42 12.13 17.14 11.40
C ILE A 42 12.04 18.16 12.53
N PRO A 43 12.82 19.26 12.48
CA PRO A 43 12.81 20.25 13.54
C PRO A 43 11.50 21.06 13.53
N ALA A 44 11.10 21.54 14.70
CA ALA A 44 10.03 22.53 14.82
C ALA A 44 10.36 23.79 14.02
N GLY A 45 9.35 24.38 13.39
CA GLY A 45 9.54 25.60 12.60
C GLY A 45 8.34 26.00 11.76
N GLU A 46 8.50 27.14 11.09
CA GLU A 46 7.54 27.66 10.12
C GLU A 46 7.87 27.19 8.71
N PHE A 47 6.84 26.94 7.91
CA PHE A 47 6.96 26.58 6.50
C PHE A 47 5.78 27.13 5.69
N TYR A 48 5.95 27.23 4.37
CA TYR A 48 4.88 27.62 3.45
C TYR A 48 4.09 26.37 3.02
N SER A 49 2.77 26.42 3.16
CA SER A 49 1.85 25.31 2.92
C SER A 49 0.87 25.61 1.79
N GLY A 50 0.61 24.60 0.97
CA GLY A 50 -0.34 24.67 -0.15
C GLY A 50 0.12 25.58 -1.30
N GLN A 51 -0.76 25.73 -2.30
CA GLN A 51 -0.48 26.50 -3.52
C GLN A 51 -0.50 28.03 -3.34
N HIS A 52 -0.83 28.52 -2.14
CA HIS A 52 -0.99 29.94 -1.81
C HIS A 52 0.03 30.42 -0.78
N ASP A 53 1.06 29.61 -0.50
CA ASP A 53 2.15 29.92 0.43
C ASP A 53 1.65 30.39 1.81
N GLU A 54 0.65 29.69 2.36
CA GLU A 54 0.17 30.00 3.71
C GLU A 54 1.24 29.59 4.74
N VAL A 55 1.64 30.52 5.61
CA VAL A 55 2.62 30.22 6.66
C VAL A 55 1.96 29.34 7.73
N GLN A 56 2.48 28.12 7.89
CA GLN A 56 2.08 27.17 8.92
C GLN A 56 3.27 26.83 9.80
N SER A 57 3.01 26.24 10.97
CA SER A 57 4.06 25.80 11.88
C SER A 57 3.77 24.40 12.38
N THR A 58 4.83 23.66 12.67
CA THR A 58 4.75 22.33 13.27
C THR A 58 5.77 22.22 14.41
N GLY A 59 5.48 21.32 15.36
CA GLY A 59 6.46 20.89 16.36
C GLY A 59 7.57 20.04 15.73
N ASP A 60 8.54 19.62 16.54
CA ASP A 60 9.50 18.61 16.14
C ASP A 60 8.83 17.23 16.08
N TYR A 61 9.18 16.44 15.06
CA TYR A 61 8.63 15.09 14.88
C TYR A 61 9.58 14.20 14.08
N GLU A 62 9.30 12.90 14.09
CA GLU A 62 9.99 11.93 13.26
C GLU A 62 9.10 11.43 12.14
N ILE A 63 9.68 11.20 10.97
CA ILE A 63 9.02 10.54 9.84
C ILE A 63 9.92 9.44 9.28
N MET A 64 9.34 8.30 8.92
CA MET A 64 10.10 7.23 8.26
C MET A 64 10.70 7.75 6.96
N VAL A 65 11.95 7.38 6.71
CA VAL A 65 12.67 7.75 5.48
C VAL A 65 12.08 7.01 4.27
N THR A 66 11.53 5.82 4.50
CA THR A 66 10.83 5.02 3.50
C THR A 66 9.36 4.84 3.83
N ASN A 67 8.55 4.49 2.84
CA ASN A 67 7.20 3.99 3.11
C ASN A 67 7.25 2.72 3.96
N VAL A 68 6.16 2.46 4.68
CA VAL A 68 5.96 1.19 5.40
C VAL A 68 6.06 0.03 4.41
N THR A 69 6.94 -0.92 4.71
CA THR A 69 7.15 -2.13 3.90
C THR A 69 6.04 -3.15 4.13
N ALA A 70 5.84 -4.05 3.17
CA ALA A 70 4.90 -5.17 3.35
C ALA A 70 5.25 -6.03 4.57
N ALA A 71 6.55 -6.17 4.90
CA ALA A 71 7.01 -6.91 6.07
C ALA A 71 6.62 -6.22 7.39
N GLN A 72 6.83 -4.89 7.48
CA GLN A 72 6.40 -4.10 8.63
C GLN A 72 4.88 -4.11 8.78
N TYR A 73 4.14 -4.01 7.67
CA TYR A 73 2.69 -4.06 7.70
C TYR A 73 2.15 -5.44 8.12
N ALA A 74 2.75 -6.53 7.65
CA ALA A 74 2.42 -7.88 8.11
C ALA A 74 2.74 -8.07 9.61
N ALA A 75 3.85 -7.51 10.10
CA ALA A 75 4.17 -7.53 11.53
C ALA A 75 3.13 -6.77 12.37
N PHE A 76 2.70 -5.60 11.90
CA PHE A 76 1.59 -4.84 12.49
C PHE A 76 0.30 -5.68 12.54
N LEU A 77 -0.11 -6.30 11.43
CA LEU A 77 -1.33 -7.11 11.36
C LEU A 77 -1.27 -8.31 12.31
N ASN A 78 -0.13 -8.99 12.41
CA ASN A 78 0.07 -10.09 13.36
C ASN A 78 -0.04 -9.61 14.83
N ALA A 79 0.53 -8.45 15.16
CA ALA A 79 0.43 -7.87 16.49
C ALA A 79 -1.02 -7.47 16.81
N ALA A 80 -1.72 -6.82 15.86
CA ALA A 80 -3.10 -6.40 16.02
C ALA A 80 -4.04 -7.61 16.16
N LEU A 81 -3.81 -8.69 15.39
CA LEU A 81 -4.56 -9.94 15.50
C LEU A 81 -4.39 -10.57 16.89
N THR A 82 -3.16 -10.64 17.39
CA THR A 82 -2.85 -11.17 18.73
C THR A 82 -3.53 -10.37 19.83
N GLN A 83 -3.66 -9.06 19.65
CA GLN A 83 -4.31 -8.15 20.59
C GLN A 83 -5.85 -8.12 20.46
N GLY A 84 -6.41 -8.78 19.44
CA GLY A 84 -7.84 -8.70 19.13
C GLY A 84 -8.29 -7.31 18.66
N ALA A 85 -7.36 -6.51 18.11
CA ALA A 85 -7.61 -5.16 17.64
C ALA A 85 -8.16 -5.11 16.20
N VAL A 86 -8.09 -6.23 15.48
CA VAL A 86 -8.64 -6.39 14.12
C VAL A 86 -9.73 -7.45 14.09
N GLN A 87 -10.66 -7.28 13.16
CA GLN A 87 -11.68 -8.25 12.83
C GLN A 87 -11.27 -9.00 11.56
N VAL A 88 -11.36 -10.32 11.62
CA VAL A 88 -11.11 -11.21 10.49
C VAL A 88 -12.45 -11.56 9.86
N GLU A 89 -12.63 -11.18 8.61
CA GLU A 89 -13.78 -11.51 7.78
C GLU A 89 -13.32 -12.45 6.65
N GLU A 90 -14.25 -12.99 5.85
CA GLU A 90 -13.93 -13.98 4.79
C GLU A 90 -12.97 -13.42 3.73
N ASP A 91 -13.15 -12.16 3.34
CA ASP A 91 -12.45 -11.52 2.22
C ASP A 91 -11.55 -10.34 2.65
N ARG A 92 -11.48 -10.03 3.95
CA ARG A 92 -10.76 -8.83 4.43
C ARG A 92 -10.40 -8.87 5.90
N ILE A 93 -9.49 -7.98 6.27
CA ILE A 93 -9.20 -7.60 7.65
C ILE A 93 -9.66 -6.15 7.85
N SER A 94 -10.39 -5.89 8.92
CA SER A 94 -10.85 -4.55 9.29
C SER A 94 -10.40 -4.17 10.71
N GLY A 95 -10.25 -2.88 10.98
CA GLY A 95 -9.87 -2.37 12.29
C GLY A 95 -10.52 -1.02 12.58
N TYR A 96 -10.67 -0.69 13.87
CA TYR A 96 -11.33 0.54 14.29
C TYR A 96 -10.45 1.76 13.99
N TYR A 97 -11.03 2.75 13.34
CA TYR A 97 -10.45 4.08 13.14
C TYR A 97 -11.32 5.11 13.87
N PRO A 98 -10.74 6.01 14.70
CA PRO A 98 -11.51 7.01 15.45
C PRO A 98 -12.11 8.12 14.57
N GLY A 99 -11.75 8.18 13.28
CA GLY A 99 -12.17 9.24 12.38
C GLY A 99 -11.25 10.47 12.43
N ASP A 100 -11.48 11.38 11.49
CA ASP A 100 -10.72 12.62 11.34
C ASP A 100 -11.52 13.84 11.80
N GLU A 101 -10.82 14.89 12.22
CA GLU A 101 -11.43 16.19 12.41
C GLU A 101 -11.90 16.73 11.05
N PHE A 102 -13.18 17.12 10.98
CA PHE A 102 -13.79 17.64 9.77
C PHE A 102 -13.98 19.15 9.87
N HIS A 103 -13.30 19.89 9.00
CA HIS A 103 -13.23 21.36 9.03
C HIS A 103 -14.23 22.03 8.08
N GLY A 104 -14.83 21.28 7.15
CA GLY A 104 -15.80 21.76 6.17
C GLY A 104 -15.19 22.50 4.98
N TYR A 105 -13.91 22.28 4.66
CA TYR A 105 -13.27 22.88 3.49
C TYR A 105 -13.75 22.26 2.18
N LYS A 106 -13.51 22.97 1.06
CA LYS A 106 -13.81 22.43 -0.27
C LYS A 106 -12.94 21.19 -0.53
N HIS A 107 -13.58 20.12 -1.02
CA HIS A 107 -12.95 18.81 -1.26
C HIS A 107 -12.49 18.05 -0.01
N GLU A 108 -12.92 18.46 1.18
CA GLU A 108 -12.76 17.64 2.38
C GLU A 108 -13.87 16.60 2.46
N GLU A 109 -13.49 15.34 2.72
CA GLU A 109 -14.43 14.25 2.95
C GLU A 109 -14.50 13.95 4.44
N ARG A 110 -15.73 13.75 4.96
CA ARG A 110 -15.91 13.41 6.37
C ARG A 110 -15.59 11.93 6.59
N ILE A 111 -14.69 11.66 7.53
CA ILE A 111 -14.30 10.30 7.93
C ILE A 111 -14.75 10.09 9.38
N ASP A 112 -15.93 9.48 9.54
CA ASP A 112 -16.52 9.22 10.86
C ASP A 112 -15.88 7.97 11.53
N PRO A 113 -15.87 7.88 12.87
CA PRO A 113 -15.38 6.70 13.57
C PRO A 113 -16.11 5.42 13.16
N ALA A 114 -15.38 4.43 12.66
CA ALA A 114 -15.92 3.16 12.20
C ALA A 114 -14.81 2.09 12.07
N ASN A 115 -15.19 0.85 11.70
CA ASN A 115 -14.22 -0.13 11.24
C ASN A 115 -13.93 0.09 9.76
N PHE A 116 -12.66 0.29 9.43
CA PHE A 116 -12.20 0.43 8.06
C PHE A 116 -11.37 -0.77 7.65
N ILE A 117 -11.34 -1.04 6.35
CA ILE A 117 -10.59 -2.14 5.77
C ILE A 117 -9.09 -1.81 5.89
N TYR A 118 -8.33 -2.71 6.52
CA TYR A 118 -6.87 -2.65 6.56
C TYR A 118 -6.26 -3.34 5.34
N ILE A 119 -6.81 -4.50 4.95
CA ILE A 119 -6.30 -5.28 3.83
C ILE A 119 -7.39 -6.21 3.26
N PRO A 120 -7.61 -6.23 1.93
CA PRO A 120 -8.36 -7.30 1.28
C PRO A 120 -7.52 -8.58 1.20
N LEU A 121 -8.15 -9.73 1.42
CA LEU A 121 -7.53 -11.06 1.37
C LEU A 121 -7.74 -11.77 0.03
N ASP A 122 -8.66 -11.29 -0.80
CA ASP A 122 -9.04 -11.86 -2.09
C ASP A 122 -8.41 -11.13 -3.31
N ASP A 123 -7.54 -10.14 -3.06
CA ASP A 123 -6.86 -9.39 -4.11
C ASP A 123 -5.66 -10.20 -4.65
N PRO A 124 -5.66 -10.62 -5.93
CA PRO A 124 -4.56 -11.39 -6.52
C PRO A 124 -3.26 -10.60 -6.68
N SER A 125 -3.30 -9.28 -6.52
CA SER A 125 -2.12 -8.40 -6.52
C SER A 125 -1.52 -8.19 -5.13
N GLN A 126 -2.17 -8.74 -4.10
CA GLN A 126 -1.71 -8.63 -2.72
C GLN A 126 -0.32 -9.27 -2.53
N ARG A 127 0.46 -8.69 -1.62
CA ARG A 127 1.82 -9.16 -1.25
C ARG A 127 1.92 -9.65 0.17
N ILE A 128 0.82 -9.63 0.90
CA ILE A 128 0.66 -10.18 2.24
C ILE A 128 -0.40 -11.28 2.19
N GLN A 129 -0.02 -12.49 2.54
CA GLN A 129 -0.90 -13.65 2.61
C GLN A 129 -1.33 -13.89 4.06
N PHE A 130 -2.55 -14.40 4.24
CA PHE A 130 -3.07 -14.81 5.54
C PHE A 130 -3.45 -16.28 5.49
N ASP A 131 -2.87 -17.10 6.36
CA ASP A 131 -3.13 -18.56 6.42
C ASP A 131 -4.28 -18.94 7.36
N GLY A 132 -4.98 -17.95 7.91
CA GLY A 132 -6.00 -18.11 8.95
C GLY A 132 -5.46 -17.87 10.36
N THR A 133 -4.14 -17.79 10.54
CA THR A 133 -3.48 -17.58 11.84
C THR A 133 -2.41 -16.51 11.81
N THR A 134 -1.68 -16.36 10.71
CA THR A 134 -0.56 -15.44 10.59
C THR A 134 -0.50 -14.78 9.21
N PHE A 135 0.00 -13.55 9.21
CA PHE A 135 0.31 -12.79 7.99
C PHE A 135 1.78 -12.98 7.59
N THR A 136 2.02 -13.30 6.32
CA THR A 136 3.37 -13.46 5.73
C THR A 136 3.49 -12.67 4.43
N VAL A 137 4.71 -12.24 4.08
CA VAL A 137 5.00 -11.58 2.81
C VAL A 137 5.34 -12.61 1.73
N GLN A 138 4.89 -12.38 0.49
CA GLN A 138 5.20 -13.18 -0.71
C GLN A 138 6.49 -12.73 -1.41
#